data_AF-A0A397NIW1-F1
#
_entry.id   AF-A0A397NIW1-F1
#
_cell.length_a   1.000
_cell.length_b   1.000
_cell.length_c   1.000
_cell.angle_alpha   90.00
_cell.angle_beta   90.00
_cell.angle_gamma   90.00
#
_symmetry.space_group_name_H-M   'P 1'
#
loop_
_entity.id
_entity.type
_entity.pdbx_description
1 polymer ?
#
loop_
_entity_poly.entity_id
_entity_poly.type
_entity_poly.pdbx_seq_one_letter_code
_entity_poly.pdbx_strand_id
1 'polypeptide(L)'
;MVAPIDAKVSLDAAGETIELAMNFRTLALAKKAGFDFFRMKPSDELDAFDLATIVRAFAAPAHPDLTEEEAFAIAVRHADQVGTAMKALAEEFATAAGADEKGKSAARPPKAQQKK
;
A
#
# COMPACT_ATOMS: atom_id res chain seq x y z
N MET A 1 -10.89 12.34 17.92
CA MET A 1 -9.57 12.05 17.31
C MET A 1 -9.77 10.84 16.42
N VAL A 2 -9.47 10.94 15.13
CA VAL A 2 -9.52 9.80 14.20
C VAL A 2 -8.30 8.93 14.51
N ALA A 3 -8.50 7.63 14.77
CA ALA A 3 -7.37 6.74 14.98
C ALA A 3 -6.60 6.61 13.65
N PRO A 4 -5.26 6.70 13.65
CA PRO A 4 -4.52 6.48 12.42
C PRO A 4 -4.75 5.04 11.93
N ILE A 5 -5.20 4.90 10.69
CA ILE A 5 -5.29 3.60 10.02
C ILE A 5 -3.85 3.09 9.82
N ASP A 6 -3.56 1.91 10.36
CA ASP A 6 -2.24 1.27 10.30
C ASP A 6 -2.42 -0.24 10.05
N ALA A 7 -2.60 -0.59 8.78
CA ALA A 7 -2.66 -1.99 8.34
C ALA A 7 -1.25 -2.54 8.16
N LYS A 8 -1.01 -3.79 8.54
CA LYS A 8 0.34 -4.38 8.56
C LYS A 8 0.33 -5.81 8.07
N VAL A 9 1.35 -6.16 7.30
CA VAL A 9 1.60 -7.54 6.87
C VAL A 9 3.07 -7.85 6.93
N SER A 10 3.40 -9.06 7.37
CA SER A 10 4.77 -9.57 7.34
C SER A 10 4.95 -10.43 6.09
N LEU A 11 6.02 -10.18 5.36
CA LEU A 11 6.42 -10.94 4.19
C LEU A 11 7.73 -11.65 4.50
N ASP A 12 7.79 -12.95 4.26
CA ASP A 12 9.03 -13.73 4.35
C ASP A 12 9.70 -13.71 2.96
N ALA A 13 10.79 -12.95 2.85
CA ALA A 13 11.62 -12.87 1.66
C ALA A 13 13.04 -13.34 1.99
N ALA A 14 13.47 -14.42 1.35
CA ALA A 14 14.83 -14.94 1.43
C ALA A 14 15.37 -15.21 2.85
N GLY A 15 14.49 -15.58 3.80
CA GLY A 15 14.86 -15.85 5.20
C GLY A 15 14.87 -14.61 6.09
N GLU A 16 14.40 -13.47 5.57
CA GLU A 16 14.21 -12.24 6.30
C GLU A 16 12.72 -11.85 6.32
N THR A 17 12.23 -11.51 7.51
CA THR A 17 10.85 -11.04 7.69
C THR A 17 10.78 -9.53 7.49
N ILE A 18 10.14 -9.12 6.40
CA ILE A 18 9.92 -7.72 6.05
C ILE A 18 8.51 -7.33 6.48
N GLU A 19 8.39 -6.33 7.35
CA GLU A 19 7.09 -5.78 7.72
C GLU A 19 6.74 -4.66 6.74
N LEU A 20 5.59 -4.78 6.09
CA LEU A 20 5.00 -3.76 5.24
C LEU A 20 3.82 -3.14 5.97
N ALA A 21 3.77 -1.82 6.03
CA ALA A 21 2.68 -1.07 6.64
C ALA A 21 1.98 -0.16 5.62
N MET A 22 0.65 -0.21 5.60
CA MET A 22 -0.18 0.73 4.84
C MET A 22 -0.84 1.72 5.81
N ASN A 23 -0.32 2.95 5.80
CA ASN A 23 -0.84 4.08 6.55
C ASN A 23 -0.65 5.38 5.75
N PHE A 24 -1.18 6.51 6.23
CA PHE A 24 -1.08 7.78 5.50
C PHE A 24 0.36 8.22 5.21
N ARG A 25 1.33 7.85 6.06
CA ARG A 25 2.74 8.16 5.84
C ARG A 25 3.29 7.32 4.69
N THR A 26 3.08 6.02 4.67
CA THR A 26 3.60 5.14 3.61
C THR A 26 2.93 5.41 2.27
N LEU A 27 1.63 5.74 2.26
CA LEU A 27 0.93 6.23 1.06
C LEU A 27 1.50 7.55 0.54
N ALA A 28 1.85 8.48 1.43
CA ALA A 28 2.49 9.74 1.03
C ALA A 28 3.91 9.52 0.50
N LEU A 29 4.66 8.56 1.06
CA LEU A 29 5.99 8.19 0.56
C LEU A 29 5.91 7.56 -0.83
N ALA A 30 4.99 6.62 -1.04
CA ALA A 30 4.75 6.01 -2.35
C ALA A 30 4.40 7.08 -3.40
N LYS A 31 3.52 8.02 -3.06
CA LYS A 31 3.15 9.14 -3.95
C LYS A 31 4.34 10.03 -4.31
N LYS A 32 5.21 10.33 -3.34
CA LYS A 32 6.44 11.11 -3.59
C LYS A 32 7.41 10.38 -4.52
N ALA A 33 7.43 9.06 -4.45
CA ALA A 33 8.24 8.21 -5.31
C ALA A 33 7.61 7.95 -6.70
N GLY A 34 6.45 8.56 -6.99
CA GLY A 34 5.79 8.48 -8.30
C GLY A 34 4.60 7.52 -8.36
N PHE A 35 4.31 6.80 -7.27
CA PHE A 35 3.24 5.81 -7.23
C PHE A 35 2.00 6.33 -6.47
N ASP A 36 0.91 6.63 -7.18
CA ASP A 36 -0.35 7.09 -6.57
C ASP A 36 -1.37 5.95 -6.42
N PHE A 37 -1.38 5.34 -5.24
CA PHE A 37 -2.25 4.21 -4.90
C PHE A 37 -3.76 4.53 -5.08
N PHE A 38 -4.18 5.79 -4.93
CA PHE A 38 -5.60 6.16 -5.07
C PHE A 38 -6.04 6.34 -6.53
N ARG A 39 -5.09 6.43 -7.47
CA ARG A 39 -5.37 6.55 -8.91
C ARG A 39 -5.25 5.23 -9.66
N MET A 40 -4.69 4.22 -9.02
CA MET A 40 -4.56 2.87 -9.57
C MET A 40 -5.93 2.28 -9.87
N LYS A 41 -6.12 1.81 -11.10
CA LYS A 41 -7.28 1.03 -11.51
C LYS A 41 -7.01 -0.46 -11.32
N PRO A 42 -8.06 -1.28 -11.17
CA PRO A 42 -7.90 -2.73 -11.10
C PRO A 42 -7.26 -3.36 -12.35
N SER A 43 -7.29 -2.66 -13.48
CA SER A 43 -6.69 -3.08 -14.76
C SER A 43 -5.25 -2.63 -14.94
N ASP A 44 -4.72 -1.80 -14.04
CA ASP A 44 -3.37 -1.29 -14.17
C ASP A 44 -2.40 -2.40 -13.73
N GLU A 45 -1.56 -2.84 -14.66
CA GLU A 45 -0.47 -3.77 -14.36
C GLU A 45 0.63 -3.01 -13.61
N LEU A 46 1.08 -3.57 -12.49
CA LEU A 46 2.23 -3.07 -11.76
C LEU A 46 3.48 -3.70 -12.32
N ASP A 47 4.42 -2.88 -12.77
CA ASP A 47 5.72 -3.38 -13.18
C ASP A 47 6.63 -3.63 -11.95
N ALA A 48 7.81 -4.20 -12.18
CA ALA A 48 8.74 -4.51 -11.11
C ALA A 48 9.25 -3.26 -10.36
N PHE A 49 9.31 -2.10 -11.02
CA PHE A 49 9.74 -0.85 -10.41
C PHE A 49 8.62 -0.24 -9.54
N ASP A 50 7.36 -0.36 -9.97
CA ASP A 50 6.21 0.00 -9.16
C ASP A 50 6.16 -0.85 -7.88
N LEU A 51 6.33 -2.17 -8.01
CA LEU A 51 6.38 -3.08 -6.86
C LEU A 51 7.54 -2.75 -5.92
N ALA A 52 8.73 -2.46 -6.45
CA ALA A 52 9.87 -2.04 -5.64
C ALA A 52 9.62 -0.73 -4.90
N THR A 53 8.99 0.24 -5.57
CA THR A 53 8.60 1.53 -4.98
C THR A 53 7.64 1.34 -3.82
N ILE A 54 6.65 0.46 -4.00
CA ILE A 54 5.69 0.08 -2.96
C ILE A 54 6.39 -0.58 -1.78
N VAL A 55 7.19 -1.64 -2.02
CA VAL A 55 7.92 -2.37 -0.98
C VAL A 55 8.77 -1.41 -0.15
N ARG A 56 9.55 -0.54 -0.80
CA ARG A 56 10.39 0.44 -0.11
C ARG A 56 9.59 1.42 0.73
N ALA A 57 8.55 2.02 0.14
CA ALA A 57 7.73 3.01 0.84
C ALA A 57 6.98 2.41 2.05
N PHE A 58 6.54 1.15 1.93
CA PHE A 58 5.73 0.47 2.93
C PHE A 58 6.57 -0.21 4.00
N ALA A 59 7.79 -0.63 3.67
CA ALA A 59 8.76 -1.13 4.63
C ALA A 59 9.44 -0.01 5.43
N ALA A 60 9.51 1.21 4.91
CA ALA A 60 10.22 2.34 5.53
C ALA A 60 9.97 2.58 7.04
N PRO A 61 8.77 2.33 7.62
CA PRO A 61 8.57 2.44 9.06
C PRO A 61 9.35 1.42 9.90
N ALA A 62 9.50 0.19 9.42
CA ALA A 62 10.18 -0.90 10.12
C ALA A 62 11.63 -1.09 9.63
N HIS A 63 11.88 -0.75 8.37
CA HIS A 63 13.13 -0.94 7.64
C HIS A 63 13.53 0.36 6.93
N PRO A 64 13.91 1.41 7.67
CA PRO A 64 14.24 2.72 7.10
C PRO A 64 15.50 2.72 6.22
N ASP A 65 16.37 1.74 6.43
CA ASP A 65 17.64 1.59 5.72
C ASP A 65 17.52 0.70 4.46
N LEU A 66 16.32 0.16 4.17
CA LEU A 66 16.07 -0.65 2.99
C LEU A 66 16.36 0.14 1.71
N THR A 67 17.35 -0.32 0.96
CA THR A 67 17.82 0.32 -0.26
C THR A 67 16.87 0.06 -1.43
N GLU A 68 17.02 0.84 -2.50
CA GLU A 68 16.27 0.63 -3.74
C GLU A 68 16.60 -0.71 -4.39
N GLU A 69 17.86 -1.13 -4.35
CA GLU A 69 18.31 -2.41 -4.91
C GLU A 69 17.73 -3.60 -4.15
N GLU A 70 17.69 -3.53 -2.81
CA GLU A 70 17.07 -4.57 -1.98
C GLU A 70 15.56 -4.63 -2.24
N ALA A 71 14.88 -3.48 -2.25
CA ALA A 71 13.46 -3.41 -2.56
C ALA A 71 13.13 -4.01 -3.93
N PHE A 72 13.96 -3.73 -4.94
CA PHE A 72 13.82 -4.28 -6.27
C PHE A 72 14.10 -5.79 -6.31
N ALA A 73 15.13 -6.25 -5.60
CA ALA A 73 15.42 -7.67 -5.48
C ALA A 73 14.25 -8.43 -4.84
N ILE A 74 13.61 -7.85 -3.81
CA ILE A 74 12.41 -8.41 -3.18
C ILE A 74 11.25 -8.43 -4.17
N ALA A 75 10.98 -7.31 -4.85
CA ALA A 75 9.89 -7.19 -5.82
C ALA A 75 10.01 -8.20 -6.97
N VAL A 76 11.22 -8.43 -7.49
CA VAL A 76 11.44 -9.37 -8.60
C VAL A 76 11.40 -10.82 -8.14
N ARG A 77 12.03 -11.15 -7.01
CA ARG A 77 12.15 -12.55 -6.54
C ARG A 77 10.88 -13.06 -5.87
N HIS A 78 10.07 -12.15 -5.34
CA HIS A 78 8.90 -12.46 -4.51
C HIS A 78 7.63 -11.77 -5.01
N ALA A 79 7.53 -11.48 -6.31
CA ALA A 79 6.43 -10.72 -6.92
C ALA A 79 5.03 -11.23 -6.49
N ASP A 80 4.81 -12.54 -6.51
CA ASP A 80 3.53 -13.16 -6.11
C ASP A 80 3.21 -12.94 -4.62
N GLN A 81 4.23 -13.05 -3.75
CA GLN A 81 4.08 -12.82 -2.31
C GLN A 81 3.83 -11.34 -2.01
N VAL A 82 4.54 -10.43 -2.70
CA VAL A 82 4.33 -8.98 -2.60
C VAL A 82 2.92 -8.62 -3.07
N GLY A 83 2.44 -9.17 -4.19
CA GLY A 83 1.08 -8.95 -4.67
C GLY A 83 0.02 -9.44 -3.68
N THR A 84 0.23 -10.60 -3.08
CA THR A 84 -0.66 -11.16 -2.04
C THR A 84 -0.68 -10.30 -0.78
N ALA A 85 0.50 -9.88 -0.31
CA ALA A 85 0.66 -9.00 0.84
C ALA A 85 -0.02 -7.64 0.61
N MET A 86 0.12 -7.06 -0.59
CA MET A 86 -0.53 -5.81 -0.96
C MET A 86 -2.05 -5.91 -0.98
N LYS A 87 -2.59 -7.03 -1.48
CA LYS A 87 -4.04 -7.27 -1.44
C LYS A 87 -4.54 -7.36 0.01
N ALA A 88 -3.84 -8.09 0.88
CA ALA A 88 -4.17 -8.18 2.29
C ALA A 88 -4.15 -6.81 2.99
N LEU A 89 -3.10 -6.01 2.74
CA LEU A 89 -3.00 -4.65 3.27
C LEU A 89 -4.14 -3.75 2.79
N ALA A 90 -4.53 -3.84 1.52
CA ALA A 90 -5.63 -3.05 0.97
C ALA A 90 -6.98 -3.43 1.60
N GLU A 91 -7.22 -4.73 1.83
CA GLU A 91 -8.43 -5.23 2.50
C GLU A 91 -8.50 -4.80 3.97
N GLU A 92 -7.38 -4.89 4.69
CA GLU A 92 -7.28 -4.44 6.09
C GLU A 92 -7.43 -2.92 6.20
N PHE A 93 -6.75 -2.15 5.34
CA PHE A 93 -6.86 -0.69 5.27
C PHE A 93 -8.30 -0.26 4.96
N ALA A 94 -8.96 -0.91 4.00
CA ALA A 94 -10.36 -0.62 3.66
C ALA A 94 -11.31 -0.98 4.81
N THR A 95 -11.05 -2.06 5.53
CA THR A 95 -11.83 -2.47 6.71
C THR A 95 -11.67 -1.45 7.84
N ALA A 96 -10.44 -1.01 8.11
CA ALA A 96 -10.16 0.01 9.11
C ALA A 96 -10.78 1.37 8.74
N ALA A 97 -10.66 1.77 7.47
CA ALA A 97 -11.31 2.98 6.96
C ALA A 97 -12.85 2.92 7.05
N GLY A 98 -13.44 1.77 6.76
CA GLY A 98 -14.89 1.54 6.85
C GLY A 98 -15.39 1.28 8.28
N ALA A 99 -14.53 0.87 9.21
CA ALA A 99 -14.87 0.69 10.62
C ALA A 99 -15.14 2.05 11.30
N ASP A 100 -14.38 3.08 10.93
CA ASP A 100 -14.68 4.47 11.33
C ASP A 100 -16.00 4.97 10.72
N GLU A 101 -16.42 4.45 9.56
CA GLU A 101 -17.71 4.77 8.94
C GLU A 101 -18.90 3.96 9.49
N LYS A 102 -18.70 2.87 10.24
CA LYS A 102 -19.83 2.18 10.90
C LYS A 102 -20.45 2.98 12.06
N GLY A 103 -19.82 4.10 12.44
CA GLY A 103 -20.43 5.15 13.27
C GLY A 103 -21.09 6.30 12.49
N LYS A 104 -20.83 6.43 11.18
CA LYS A 104 -21.46 7.40 10.26
C LYS A 104 -21.21 6.97 8.82
N SER A 105 -22.25 6.46 8.18
CA SER A 105 -22.27 6.08 6.77
C SER A 105 -21.67 7.19 5.91
N ALA A 106 -20.54 6.93 5.25
CA ALA A 106 -20.10 7.75 4.13
C ALA A 106 -20.04 6.86 2.89
N ALA A 107 -21.03 7.08 2.04
CA ALA A 107 -20.97 6.62 0.67
C ALA A 107 -19.67 7.12 0.02
N ARG A 108 -19.09 6.27 -0.84
CA ARG A 108 -18.10 6.66 -1.87
C ARG A 108 -18.38 8.10 -2.34
N PRO A 109 -17.37 8.97 -2.46
CA PRO A 109 -17.60 10.33 -2.95
C PRO A 109 -18.36 10.24 -4.28
N PRO A 110 -19.54 10.88 -4.40
CA PRO A 110 -20.32 10.81 -5.62
C PRO A 110 -19.47 11.39 -6.75
N LYS A 111 -19.40 10.67 -7.87
CA LYS A 111 -18.85 11.19 -9.13
C LYS A 111 -19.46 12.58 -9.36
N ALA A 112 -18.61 13.60 -9.41
CA ALA A 112 -19.03 14.93 -9.81
C ALA A 112 -19.65 14.84 -11.21
N GLN A 113 -20.98 14.97 -11.27
CA GLN A 113 -21.72 15.15 -12.51
C GLN A 113 -21.22 16.43 -13.19
N GLN A 114 -20.39 16.30 -14.22
CA GLN A 114 -20.24 17.36 -15.21
C GLN A 114 -21.50 17.37 -16.07
N LYS A 115 -22.38 18.34 -15.79
CA LYS A 115 -23.48 18.70 -16.69
C LYS A 115 -22.90 19.36 -17.95
N LYS A 116 -23.34 18.90 -19.12
CA LYS A 116 -23.46 19.73 -20.33
C LYS A 116 -24.91 20.11 -20.50
#